data_AF-R3W745-F1
#
_entry.id   AF-R3W745-F1
#
_cell.length_a   1.000
_cell.length_b   1.000
_cell.length_c   1.000
_cell.angle_alpha   90.00
_cell.angle_beta   90.00
_cell.angle_gamma   90.00
#
_symmetry.space_group_name_H-M   'P 1'
#
loop_
_entity.id
_entity.type
_entity.pdbx_description
1 polymer ?
#
loop_
_entity_poly.entity_id
_entity_poly.type
_entity_poly.pdbx_seq_one_letter_code
_entity_poly.pdbx_strand_id
1 'polypeptide(L)'
;MKKIVITTLVVFTLISLGACTNNNKNLPKGSEETSMSSKKDQATDETSNTKEQARSQSIFTAILVEDAKKNDTVDHSIRLVLKEVEAVEDPEKIITMMKNDGVILNVPKEQLADGITESDLKSGNKIQFTLVGLPAMTMSIPPQVAGNSVIKIEKI
;
A
#
# COMPACT_ATOMS: atom_id res chain seq x y z
N MET A 1 40.79 16.51 -35.12
CA MET A 1 42.00 17.03 -34.43
C MET A 1 41.57 17.91 -33.27
N LYS A 2 42.33 17.85 -32.15
CA LYS A 2 42.19 18.52 -30.84
C LYS A 2 41.12 17.87 -29.93
N LYS A 3 41.43 16.98 -28.97
CA LYS A 3 42.42 16.89 -27.87
C LYS A 3 41.94 17.56 -26.55
N ILE A 4 41.76 16.69 -25.55
CA ILE A 4 42.15 16.79 -24.12
C ILE A 4 41.23 17.70 -23.28
N VAL A 5 40.75 17.32 -22.07
CA VAL A 5 41.42 17.24 -20.74
C VAL A 5 40.43 16.52 -19.78
N ILE A 6 40.61 15.28 -19.30
CA ILE A 6 41.31 14.75 -18.08
C ILE A 6 41.26 15.63 -16.82
N THR A 7 40.59 15.17 -15.74
CA THR A 7 41.06 15.24 -14.32
C THR A 7 40.00 14.59 -13.38
N THR A 8 40.21 13.36 -12.86
CA THR A 8 40.66 12.98 -11.47
C THR A 8 39.70 13.40 -10.33
N LEU A 9 39.07 12.48 -9.58
CA LEU A 9 39.56 11.60 -8.49
C LEU A 9 39.45 12.27 -7.09
N VAL A 10 39.11 11.44 -6.08
CA VAL A 10 39.13 11.59 -4.59
C VAL A 10 37.68 11.50 -4.02
N VAL A 11 37.16 10.40 -3.45
CA VAL A 11 37.52 9.45 -2.35
C VAL A 11 37.38 10.05 -0.93
N PHE A 12 36.75 9.24 -0.06
CA PHE A 12 36.53 9.33 1.41
C PHE A 12 35.29 10.17 1.82
N THR A 13 34.39 9.68 2.68
CA THR A 13 34.62 9.02 3.98
C THR A 13 33.47 8.09 4.39
N LEU A 14 33.83 6.90 4.87
CA LEU A 14 33.01 6.03 5.72
C LEU A 14 32.67 6.76 7.03
N ILE A 15 31.39 6.86 7.36
CA ILE A 15 30.94 7.28 8.69
C ILE A 15 30.81 6.01 9.54
N SER A 16 31.79 5.82 10.41
CA SER A 16 31.81 4.84 11.49
C SER A 16 30.70 5.18 12.50
N LEU A 17 29.74 4.27 12.71
CA LEU A 17 28.89 4.33 13.90
C LEU A 17 29.69 3.78 15.09
N GLY A 18 29.75 4.62 16.12
CA GLY A 18 30.46 4.38 17.36
C GLY A 18 29.89 3.23 18.20
N ALA A 19 30.77 2.74 19.06
CA ALA A 19 30.58 1.67 20.02
C ALA A 19 29.42 1.90 20.99
N CYS A 20 28.66 0.83 21.26
CA CYS A 20 28.10 0.58 22.58
C CYS A 20 28.81 -0.64 23.16
N THR A 21 29.62 -0.37 24.18
CA THR A 21 30.19 -1.36 25.09
C THR A 21 29.08 -2.00 25.92
N ASN A 22 29.07 -3.32 26.06
CA ASN A 22 28.81 -3.92 27.35
C ASN A 22 29.59 -5.23 27.51
N ASN A 23 30.15 -5.34 28.71
CA ASN A 23 31.14 -6.27 29.18
C ASN A 23 30.49 -7.62 29.55
N ASN A 24 31.07 -8.75 29.15
CA ASN A 24 31.17 -9.96 29.98
C ASN A 24 32.16 -10.97 29.39
N LYS A 25 33.18 -11.29 30.19
CA LYS A 25 34.19 -12.32 29.94
C LYS A 25 33.55 -13.71 29.93
N ASN A 26 33.86 -14.52 28.91
CA ASN A 26 34.49 -15.83 29.04
C ASN A 26 34.45 -16.57 27.67
N LEU A 27 35.63 -16.84 27.10
CA LEU A 27 35.86 -18.01 26.24
C LEU A 27 36.32 -19.16 27.17
N PRO A 28 36.00 -20.44 26.87
CA PRO A 28 36.53 -21.08 25.66
C PRO A 28 35.71 -22.22 25.02
N LYS A 29 36.18 -22.61 23.83
CA LYS A 29 36.12 -23.93 23.17
C LYS A 29 34.76 -24.45 22.67
N GLY A 30 34.67 -24.53 21.33
CA GLY A 30 34.63 -25.80 20.61
C GLY A 30 33.27 -26.45 20.34
N SER A 31 33.20 -27.00 19.14
CA SER A 31 32.22 -27.96 18.60
C SER A 31 31.00 -27.39 17.88
N GLU A 32 30.97 -27.68 16.58
CA GLU A 32 29.76 -27.90 15.79
C GLU A 32 28.82 -28.86 16.55
N GLU A 33 27.54 -28.49 16.65
CA GLU A 33 26.42 -29.33 16.24
C GLU A 33 25.07 -28.57 16.32
N THR A 34 24.23 -28.92 15.35
CA THR A 34 22.83 -28.63 15.06
C THR A 34 21.89 -28.40 16.26
N SER A 35 20.92 -27.48 16.16
CA SER A 35 19.53 -27.71 16.59
C SER A 35 18.57 -26.56 16.24
N MET A 36 17.41 -26.93 15.68
CA MET A 36 16.21 -26.11 15.54
C MET A 36 15.69 -25.63 16.91
N SER A 37 15.12 -24.43 16.98
CA SER A 37 14.04 -24.15 17.93
C SER A 37 13.19 -22.96 17.50
N SER A 38 11.91 -23.24 17.27
CA SER A 38 10.83 -22.28 17.10
C SER A 38 10.55 -21.56 18.42
N LYS A 39 10.47 -20.22 18.41
CA LYS A 39 9.74 -19.46 19.43
C LYS A 39 8.87 -18.40 18.80
N LYS A 40 7.57 -18.66 18.98
CA LYS A 40 6.45 -17.72 18.98
C LYS A 40 6.68 -16.74 20.11
N ASP A 41 6.60 -15.44 19.82
CA ASP A 41 6.18 -14.44 20.79
C ASP A 41 5.22 -13.47 20.11
N GLN A 42 4.14 -13.24 20.84
CA GLN A 42 2.93 -12.53 20.48
C GLN A 42 2.85 -11.31 21.40
N ALA A 43 2.18 -10.27 20.91
CA ALA A 43 1.77 -9.05 21.59
C ALA A 43 2.86 -7.97 21.77
N THR A 44 2.58 -6.67 21.77
CA THR A 44 1.51 -5.77 21.30
C THR A 44 2.11 -4.43 21.68
N ASP A 45 2.14 -3.44 20.78
CA ASP A 45 1.90 -2.07 21.21
C ASP A 45 1.56 -1.17 20.03
N GLU A 46 0.37 -0.61 20.12
CA GLU A 46 -0.13 0.51 19.36
C GLU A 46 0.75 1.72 19.63
N THR A 47 1.29 2.35 18.59
CA THR A 47 1.40 3.81 18.55
C THR A 47 1.44 4.24 17.09
N SER A 48 0.41 5.00 16.76
CA SER A 48 0.24 5.85 15.60
C SER A 48 1.56 6.50 15.15
N ASN A 49 2.02 6.15 13.95
CA ASN A 49 2.94 6.98 13.17
C ASN A 49 2.25 7.33 11.84
N THR A 50 1.35 8.30 11.92
CA THR A 50 1.00 9.16 10.80
C THR A 50 2.23 9.98 10.44
N LYS A 51 3.09 9.43 9.58
CA LYS A 51 4.06 10.11 8.69
C LYS A 51 5.01 9.08 8.09
N GLU A 52 4.58 8.42 7.03
CA GLU A 52 5.50 7.71 6.13
C GLU A 52 5.12 7.97 4.67
N GLN A 53 5.83 8.95 4.11
CA GLN A 53 5.88 9.38 2.70
C GLN A 53 4.60 9.92 2.06
N ALA A 54 4.71 11.15 1.55
CA ALA A 54 3.91 11.63 0.42
C ALA A 54 4.15 10.70 -0.78
N ARG A 55 3.57 9.52 -0.76
CA ARG A 55 3.36 8.70 -1.94
C ARG A 55 2.34 9.45 -2.77
N SER A 56 2.69 9.71 -4.03
CA SER A 56 1.80 10.24 -5.06
C SER A 56 0.44 9.54 -4.91
N GLN A 57 -0.62 10.25 -4.52
CA GLN A 57 -1.95 9.64 -4.44
C GLN A 57 -2.56 9.63 -5.83
N SER A 58 -3.43 8.67 -6.10
CA SER A 58 -4.20 8.64 -7.35
C SER A 58 -5.68 8.76 -7.02
N ILE A 59 -6.37 9.64 -7.74
CA ILE A 59 -7.79 9.96 -7.57
C ILE A 59 -8.51 9.58 -8.85
N PHE A 60 -9.60 8.83 -8.70
CA PHE A 60 -10.40 8.33 -9.81
C PHE A 60 -11.88 8.58 -9.56
N THR A 61 -12.65 8.65 -10.64
CA THR A 61 -14.10 8.51 -10.57
C THR A 61 -14.55 7.26 -11.30
N ALA A 62 -15.67 6.68 -10.87
CA ALA A 62 -16.24 5.50 -11.51
C ALA A 62 -17.74 5.36 -11.20
N ILE A 63 -18.40 4.46 -11.92
CA ILE A 63 -19.81 4.11 -11.73
C ILE A 63 -19.93 2.76 -11.04
N LEU A 64 -20.74 2.68 -9.99
CA LEU A 64 -21.12 1.42 -9.35
C LEU A 64 -21.91 0.54 -10.32
N VAL A 65 -21.42 -0.67 -10.58
CA VAL A 65 -22.11 -1.65 -11.43
C VAL A 65 -23.31 -2.25 -10.70
N GLU A 66 -23.15 -2.52 -9.41
CA GLU A 66 -24.16 -3.09 -8.53
C GLU A 66 -24.19 -2.33 -7.20
N ASP A 67 -25.25 -2.55 -6.42
CA ASP A 67 -25.30 -2.08 -5.04
C ASP A 67 -24.08 -2.57 -4.26
N ALA A 68 -23.57 -1.72 -3.36
CA ALA A 68 -22.54 -2.13 -2.43
C ALA A 68 -23.02 -3.34 -1.61
N LYS A 69 -22.12 -4.31 -1.43
CA LYS A 69 -22.38 -5.55 -0.69
C LYS A 69 -21.32 -5.72 0.37
N LYS A 70 -21.68 -6.29 1.51
CA LYS A 70 -20.68 -6.86 2.43
C LYS A 70 -19.82 -7.87 1.68
N ASN A 71 -18.53 -7.87 2.01
CA ASN A 71 -17.59 -8.80 1.45
C ASN A 71 -17.66 -10.14 2.20
N ASP A 72 -17.87 -11.23 1.48
CA ASP A 72 -17.97 -12.58 2.06
C ASP A 72 -16.60 -13.15 2.47
N THR A 73 -15.51 -12.58 1.97
CA THR A 73 -14.14 -13.12 2.11
C THR A 73 -13.25 -12.30 3.05
N VAL A 74 -13.60 -11.03 3.28
CA VAL A 74 -12.84 -10.12 4.13
C VAL A 74 -13.80 -9.45 5.11
N ASP A 75 -13.71 -9.87 6.37
CA ASP A 75 -14.55 -9.37 7.45
C ASP A 75 -14.55 -7.84 7.53
N HIS A 76 -15.72 -7.29 7.84
CA HIS A 76 -15.95 -5.85 8.01
C HIS A 76 -15.64 -4.97 6.78
N SER A 77 -15.45 -5.56 5.60
CA SER A 77 -15.26 -4.81 4.36
C SER A 77 -16.52 -4.83 3.47
N ILE A 78 -16.61 -3.80 2.64
CA ILE A 78 -17.65 -3.59 1.63
C ILE A 78 -17.00 -3.81 0.27
N ARG A 79 -17.62 -4.64 -0.56
CA ARG A 79 -17.23 -4.89 -1.93
C ARG A 79 -17.94 -3.90 -2.85
N LEU A 80 -17.16 -3.12 -3.59
CA LEU A 80 -17.64 -2.17 -4.60
C LEU A 80 -17.15 -2.62 -5.98
N VAL A 81 -18.08 -2.87 -6.91
CA VAL A 81 -17.75 -3.21 -8.30
C VAL A 81 -17.92 -1.98 -9.16
N LEU A 82 -16.83 -1.53 -9.79
CA LEU A 82 -16.77 -0.25 -10.48
C LEU A 82 -16.47 -0.44 -11.96
N LYS A 83 -17.11 0.37 -12.80
CA LYS A 83 -16.85 0.48 -14.24
C LYS A 83 -16.68 1.94 -14.63
N GLU A 84 -16.30 2.18 -15.89
CA GLU A 84 -16.15 3.53 -16.43
C GLU A 84 -15.19 4.35 -15.57
N VAL A 85 -14.04 3.75 -15.24
CA VAL A 85 -13.04 4.37 -14.37
C VAL A 85 -12.32 5.46 -15.15
N GLU A 86 -12.31 6.67 -14.59
CA GLU A 86 -11.67 7.85 -15.15
C GLU A 86 -10.66 8.42 -14.15
N ALA A 87 -9.47 8.79 -14.62
CA ALA A 87 -8.46 9.42 -13.79
C ALA A 87 -8.74 10.92 -13.61
N VAL A 88 -8.76 11.38 -12.36
CA VAL A 88 -8.70 12.79 -11.98
C VAL A 88 -7.25 13.20 -11.74
N GLU A 89 -6.53 12.39 -10.97
CA GLU A 89 -5.10 12.51 -10.70
C GLU A 89 -4.49 11.10 -10.73
N ASP A 90 -3.48 10.87 -11.57
CA ASP A 90 -2.87 9.55 -11.71
C ASP A 90 -1.37 9.66 -12.05
N PRO A 91 -0.54 10.08 -11.08
CA PRO A 91 0.90 10.26 -11.26
C PRO A 91 1.61 8.97 -11.73
N GLU A 92 1.14 7.83 -11.23
CA GLU A 92 1.72 6.51 -11.51
C GLU A 92 1.13 5.85 -12.77
N LYS A 93 0.16 6.50 -13.43
CA LYS A 93 -0.50 6.02 -14.67
C LYS A 93 -1.17 4.64 -14.52
N ILE A 94 -1.65 4.32 -13.32
CA ILE A 94 -2.28 3.04 -13.00
C ILE A 94 -3.69 2.89 -13.57
N ILE A 95 -4.29 3.96 -14.10
CA ILE A 95 -5.59 3.92 -14.80
C ILE A 95 -5.62 2.86 -15.91
N THR A 96 -4.47 2.60 -16.54
CA THR A 96 -4.31 1.60 -17.59
C THR A 96 -4.70 0.19 -17.15
N MET A 97 -4.66 -0.11 -15.84
CA MET A 97 -5.05 -1.41 -15.27
C MET A 97 -6.55 -1.54 -15.02
N MET A 98 -7.29 -0.42 -14.98
CA MET A 98 -8.70 -0.39 -14.56
C MET A 98 -9.64 0.13 -15.65
N LYS A 99 -9.12 0.91 -16.61
CA LYS A 99 -9.94 1.65 -17.60
C LYS A 99 -10.87 0.75 -18.43
N ASN A 100 -10.40 -0.43 -18.81
CA ASN A 100 -11.14 -1.30 -19.73
C ASN A 100 -12.10 -2.25 -19.00
N ASP A 101 -11.62 -2.88 -17.93
CA ASP A 101 -12.34 -3.95 -17.26
C ASP A 101 -13.08 -3.48 -15.99
N GLY A 102 -12.78 -2.26 -15.54
CA GLY A 102 -13.22 -1.77 -14.23
C GLY A 102 -12.28 -2.19 -13.11
N VAL A 103 -12.77 -2.10 -11.88
CA VAL A 103 -12.02 -2.48 -10.67
C VAL A 103 -12.98 -2.89 -9.56
N ILE A 104 -12.56 -3.82 -8.71
CA ILE A 104 -13.27 -4.15 -7.47
C ILE A 104 -12.50 -3.56 -6.30
N LEU A 105 -13.16 -2.77 -5.46
CA LEU A 105 -12.59 -2.25 -4.22
C LEU A 105 -13.15 -3.04 -3.04
N ASN A 106 -12.26 -3.51 -2.17
CA ASN A 106 -12.62 -4.18 -0.91
C ASN A 106 -12.33 -3.21 0.24
N VAL A 107 -13.34 -2.49 0.71
CA VAL A 107 -13.17 -1.25 1.48
C VAL A 107 -13.72 -1.40 2.90
N PRO A 108 -12.90 -1.22 3.96
CA PRO A 108 -13.39 -1.01 5.32
C PRO A 108 -14.35 0.18 5.42
N LYS A 109 -15.31 0.12 6.35
CA LYS A 109 -16.33 1.17 6.51
C LYS A 109 -15.72 2.53 6.85
N GLU A 110 -14.59 2.52 7.54
CA GLU A 110 -13.87 3.70 8.02
C GLU A 110 -13.26 4.53 6.88
N GLN A 111 -13.19 3.97 5.67
CA GLN A 111 -12.70 4.68 4.47
C GLN A 111 -13.82 5.30 3.65
N LEU A 112 -15.09 5.07 4.00
CA LEU A 112 -16.19 5.84 3.47
C LEU A 112 -16.16 7.25 4.05
N ALA A 113 -16.46 8.26 3.24
CA ALA A 113 -16.59 9.62 3.73
C ALA A 113 -17.73 9.74 4.76
N ASP A 114 -17.62 10.73 5.64
CA ASP A 114 -18.59 10.97 6.70
C ASP A 114 -20.02 11.06 6.16
N GLY A 115 -20.94 10.36 6.82
CA GLY A 115 -22.35 10.33 6.44
C GLY A 115 -22.70 9.41 5.28
N ILE A 116 -21.72 8.71 4.67
CA ILE A 116 -21.96 7.69 3.66
C ILE A 116 -21.96 6.30 4.32
N THR A 117 -22.98 5.52 4.03
CA THR A 117 -23.09 4.12 4.45
C THR A 117 -23.17 3.18 3.24
N GLU A 118 -23.00 1.88 3.48
CA GLU A 118 -23.19 0.83 2.45
C GLU A 118 -24.56 0.97 1.75
N SER A 119 -25.62 1.32 2.49
CA SER A 119 -26.96 1.49 1.92
C SER A 119 -27.09 2.68 0.96
N ASP A 120 -26.19 3.65 1.02
CA ASP A 120 -26.23 4.85 0.16
C ASP A 120 -25.55 4.64 -1.19
N LEU A 121 -24.78 3.55 -1.32
CA LEU A 121 -23.98 3.19 -2.49
C LEU A 121 -24.77 2.21 -3.38
N LYS A 122 -25.57 2.78 -4.28
CA LYS A 122 -26.45 2.04 -5.19
C LYS A 122 -25.89 1.91 -6.59
N SER A 123 -26.30 0.87 -7.31
CA SER A 123 -25.99 0.71 -8.73
C SER A 123 -26.27 2.00 -9.51
N GLY A 124 -25.37 2.35 -10.43
CA GLY A 124 -25.43 3.56 -11.23
C GLY A 124 -24.94 4.83 -10.52
N ASN A 125 -24.66 4.80 -9.21
CA ASN A 125 -24.08 5.96 -8.53
C ASN A 125 -22.65 6.20 -9.01
N LYS A 126 -22.32 7.48 -9.22
CA LYS A 126 -20.95 7.91 -9.46
C LYS A 126 -20.27 8.12 -8.11
N ILE A 127 -19.04 7.62 -8.01
CA ILE A 127 -18.20 7.77 -6.82
C ILE A 127 -16.83 8.30 -7.22
N GLN A 128 -16.18 8.95 -6.27
CA GLN A 128 -14.76 9.24 -6.31
C GLN A 128 -14.05 8.30 -5.32
N PHE A 129 -12.90 7.77 -5.73
CA PHE A 129 -12.06 6.98 -4.84
C PHE A 129 -10.60 7.42 -4.95
N THR A 130 -9.93 7.44 -3.80
CA THR A 130 -8.52 7.79 -3.68
C THR A 130 -7.73 6.55 -3.30
N LEU A 131 -6.64 6.28 -4.02
CA LEU A 131 -5.71 5.19 -3.76
C LEU A 131 -4.34 5.74 -3.38
N VAL A 132 -3.57 4.92 -2.66
CA VAL A 132 -2.11 5.08 -2.62
C VAL A 132 -1.53 4.92 -4.04
N GLY A 133 -0.40 5.55 -4.35
CA GLY A 133 0.09 5.65 -5.74
C GLY A 133 0.22 4.34 -6.50
N LEU A 134 0.82 3.33 -5.88
CA LEU A 134 0.88 1.96 -6.42
C LEU A 134 0.13 1.01 -5.48
N PRO A 135 -1.18 0.81 -5.69
CA PRO A 135 -1.99 -0.04 -4.84
C PRO A 135 -1.66 -1.53 -5.09
N ALA A 136 -1.83 -2.35 -4.05
CA ALA A 136 -1.78 -3.79 -4.23
C ALA A 136 -3.05 -4.26 -4.95
N MET A 137 -2.88 -4.90 -6.11
CA MET A 137 -3.96 -5.38 -6.97
C MET A 137 -3.79 -6.85 -7.35
N THR A 138 -4.90 -7.55 -7.54
CA THR A 138 -4.90 -8.93 -8.07
C THR A 138 -4.71 -8.95 -9.59
N MET A 139 -4.21 -10.06 -10.13
CA MET A 139 -4.10 -10.30 -11.58
C MET A 139 -5.41 -10.82 -12.22
N SER A 140 -6.57 -10.50 -11.62
CA SER A 140 -7.88 -10.91 -12.13
C SER A 140 -8.47 -9.87 -13.08
N ILE A 141 -9.60 -10.20 -13.71
CA ILE A 141 -10.37 -9.30 -14.58
C ILE A 141 -11.83 -9.25 -14.07
N PRO A 142 -12.31 -8.10 -13.54
CA PRO A 142 -11.53 -6.92 -13.19
C PRO A 142 -10.51 -7.21 -12.06
N PRO A 143 -9.44 -6.40 -11.96
CA PRO A 143 -8.52 -6.49 -10.83
C PRO A 143 -9.22 -6.06 -9.54
N GLN A 144 -8.79 -6.61 -8.42
CA GLN A 144 -9.27 -6.24 -7.08
C GLN A 144 -8.20 -5.47 -6.32
N VAL A 145 -8.59 -4.36 -5.68
CA VAL A 145 -7.73 -3.53 -4.84
C VAL A 145 -7.95 -3.90 -3.37
N ALA A 146 -6.84 -4.09 -2.65
CA ALA A 146 -6.87 -4.35 -1.22
C ALA A 146 -7.28 -3.09 -0.43
N GLY A 147 -8.07 -3.24 0.64
CA GLY A 147 -8.61 -2.11 1.40
C GLY A 147 -7.56 -1.18 1.98
N ASN A 148 -6.41 -1.70 2.43
CA ASN A 148 -5.30 -0.87 2.90
C ASN A 148 -4.68 0.04 1.82
N SER A 149 -4.99 -0.20 0.54
CA SER A 149 -4.55 0.65 -0.58
C SER A 149 -5.58 1.74 -0.92
N VAL A 150 -6.81 1.61 -0.43
CA VAL A 150 -7.86 2.64 -0.55
C VAL A 150 -7.69 3.65 0.57
N ILE A 151 -7.71 4.93 0.24
CA ILE A 151 -7.58 6.03 1.21
C ILE A 151 -8.96 6.55 1.57
N LYS A 152 -9.82 6.78 0.58
CA LYS A 152 -11.15 7.37 0.76
C LYS A 152 -12.10 7.02 -0.37
N ILE A 153 -13.38 6.82 -0.03
CA ILE A 153 -14.50 6.70 -0.97
C ILE A 153 -15.51 7.82 -0.71
N GLU A 154 -15.90 8.52 -1.78
CA GLU A 154 -16.84 9.64 -1.75
C GLU A 154 -17.93 9.43 -2.81
N LYS A 155 -19.16 9.84 -2.52
CA LYS A 155 -20.25 9.90 -3.50
C LYS A 155 -20.25 11.28 -4.15
N ILE A 156 -20.44 11.34 -5.48
CA ILE A 156 -20.43 12.58 -6.26
C ILE A 156 -21.64 12.71 -7.17
#